data_AF-A0A931V7U8-F1
#
_entry.id   AF-A0A931V7U8-F1
#
_cell.length_a   1.000
_cell.length_b   1.000
_cell.length_c   1.000
_cell.angle_alpha   90.00
_cell.angle_beta   90.00
_cell.angle_gamma   90.00
#
_symmetry.space_group_name_H-M   'P 1'
#
loop_
_entity.id
_entity.type
_entity.pdbx_description
1 polymer ?
#
loop_
_entity_poly.entity_id
_entity_poly.type
_entity_poly.pdbx_seq_one_letter_code
_entity_poly.pdbx_strand_id
1 'polypeptide(L)'
;MIREDFLIRMIKQLAEVIARIMGLVKEAKYDEATAALEEAYRSFVGMPRSMLDRLDPETVVRTVGGEKAMVVAALLDAEATMPGVDGRARAARANAIRVAAGLPTK
;
A
#
# COMPACT_ATOMS: atom_id res chain seq x y z
N MET A 1 2.85 -25.58 2.95
CA MET A 1 3.41 -25.68 1.58
C MET A 1 2.74 -24.76 0.56
N ILE A 2 1.61 -25.08 -0.10
CA ILE A 2 1.10 -24.22 -1.22
C ILE A 2 0.72 -22.80 -0.77
N ARG A 3 0.07 -22.65 0.38
CA ARG A 3 -0.35 -21.34 0.91
C ARG A 3 0.83 -20.46 1.34
N GLU A 4 1.83 -21.03 2.01
CA GLU A 4 3.03 -20.31 2.45
C GLU A 4 3.85 -19.83 1.26
N ASP A 5 4.04 -20.67 0.25
CA ASP A 5 4.76 -20.30 -0.98
C ASP A 5 4.06 -19.18 -1.75
N PHE A 6 2.73 -19.21 -1.79
CA PHE A 6 1.92 -18.16 -2.40
C PHE A 6 2.08 -16.83 -1.65
N LEU A 7 1.97 -16.84 -0.32
CA LEU A 7 2.13 -15.65 0.51
C LEU A 7 3.54 -15.06 0.40
N ILE A 8 4.58 -15.90 0.45
CA ILE A 8 5.97 -15.46 0.29
C ILE A 8 6.19 -14.83 -1.08
N ARG A 9 5.63 -15.43 -2.14
CA ARG A 9 5.72 -14.87 -3.50
C ARG A 9 5.03 -13.52 -3.61
N MET A 10 3.84 -13.39 -3.03
CA MET A 10 3.10 -12.13 -3.00
C MET A 10 3.87 -11.03 -2.26
N ILE A 11 4.48 -11.35 -1.11
CA ILE A 11 5.31 -10.41 -0.34
C ILE A 11 6.53 -9.97 -1.16
N LYS A 12 7.21 -10.90 -1.84
CA LYS A 12 8.36 -10.57 -2.71
C LYS A 12 7.95 -9.62 -3.85
N GLN A 13 6.85 -9.93 -4.53
CA GLN A 13 6.33 -9.08 -5.61
C GLN A 13 5.94 -7.69 -5.10
N LEU A 14 5.31 -7.60 -3.92
CA LEU A 14 5.01 -6.31 -3.30
C LEU A 14 6.27 -5.52 -2.96
N ALA A 15 7.29 -6.17 -2.41
CA ALA A 15 8.56 -5.54 -2.08
C ALA A 15 9.29 -5.01 -3.33
N GLU A 16 9.29 -5.78 -4.42
CA GLU A 16 9.84 -5.37 -5.72
C GLU A 16 9.14 -4.12 -6.28
N VAL A 17 7.80 -4.09 -6.19
CA VAL A 17 7.01 -2.94 -6.65
C VAL A 17 7.27 -1.72 -5.78
N ILE A 18 7.31 -1.85 -4.46
CA ILE A 18 7.66 -0.74 -3.56
C ILE A 18 9.08 -0.22 -3.84
N ALA A 19 10.05 -1.12 -4.00
CA ALA A 19 11.43 -0.74 -4.33
C ALA A 19 11.50 0.03 -5.65
N ARG A 20 10.74 -0.40 -6.68
CA ARG A 20 10.62 0.30 -7.95
C ARG A 20 10.02 1.69 -7.78
N ILE A 21 8.90 1.83 -7.06
CA ILE A 21 8.27 3.13 -6.79
C ILE A 21 9.26 4.07 -6.10
N MET A 22 9.96 3.59 -5.06
CA MET A 22 10.97 4.38 -4.36
C MET A 22 12.15 4.76 -5.27
N GLY A 23 12.56 3.89 -6.19
CA GLY A 23 13.57 4.19 -7.20
C GLY A 23 13.14 5.31 -8.15
N LEU A 24 11.91 5.23 -8.67
CA LEU A 24 11.34 6.27 -9.53
C LEU A 24 11.21 7.62 -8.80
N VAL A 25 10.84 7.62 -7.52
CA VAL A 25 10.80 8.83 -6.68
C VAL A 25 12.19 9.45 -6.52
N LYS A 26 13.23 8.63 -6.30
CA LYS A 26 14.63 9.10 -6.19
C LYS A 26 15.13 9.70 -7.51
N GLU A 27 14.69 9.17 -8.65
CA GLU A 27 14.99 9.68 -9.98
C GLU A 27 14.10 10.86 -10.41
N ALA A 28 13.25 11.38 -9.51
CA ALA A 28 12.27 12.43 -9.77
C ALA A 28 11.24 12.11 -10.89
N LYS A 29 11.03 10.82 -11.20
CA LYS A 29 10.04 10.33 -12.16
C LYS A 29 8.68 10.13 -11.48
N TYR A 30 8.08 11.23 -11.00
CA TYR A 30 6.89 11.17 -10.15
C TYR A 30 5.64 10.64 -10.86
N ASP A 31 5.46 10.94 -12.14
CA ASP A 31 4.32 10.42 -12.92
C ASP A 31 4.40 8.90 -13.07
N GLU A 32 5.60 8.38 -13.36
CA GLU A 32 5.84 6.93 -13.44
C GLU A 32 5.67 6.26 -12.07
N ALA A 33 6.15 6.90 -11.00
CA ALA A 33 5.95 6.40 -9.63
C ALA A 33 4.47 6.34 -9.27
N THR A 34 3.69 7.36 -9.64
CA THR A 34 2.24 7.44 -9.41
C THR A 34 1.51 6.35 -10.21
N ALA A 35 1.86 6.17 -11.48
CA ALA A 35 1.29 5.10 -12.31
C ALA A 35 1.61 3.70 -11.74
N ALA A 36 2.84 3.47 -11.29
CA ALA A 36 3.23 2.22 -10.65
C ALA A 36 2.48 1.98 -9.32
N LEU A 37 2.25 3.02 -8.53
CA LEU A 37 1.47 2.94 -7.31
C LEU A 37 0.01 2.59 -7.59
N GLU A 38 -0.64 3.27 -8.53
CA GLU A 38 -2.03 2.97 -8.94
C GLU A 38 -2.18 1.53 -9.46
N GLU A 39 -1.22 1.06 -10.26
CA GLU A 39 -1.20 -0.32 -10.71
C GLU A 39 -1.04 -1.31 -9.55
N ALA A 40 -0.19 -0.99 -8.57
CA ALA A 40 -0.05 -1.83 -7.36
C ALA A 40 -1.36 -1.95 -6.58
N TYR A 41 -2.11 -0.87 -6.43
CA TYR A 41 -3.44 -0.91 -5.79
C TYR A 41 -4.41 -1.82 -6.57
N ARG A 42 -4.44 -1.73 -7.90
CA ARG A 42 -5.28 -2.59 -8.74
C ARG A 42 -4.85 -4.06 -8.67
N SER A 43 -3.56 -4.34 -8.78
CA SER A 43 -3.02 -5.69 -8.86
C SER A 43 -3.07 -6.45 -7.53
N PHE A 44 -2.69 -5.82 -6.41
CA PHE A 44 -2.62 -6.51 -5.12
C PHE A 44 -3.87 -6.34 -4.27
N VAL A 45 -4.53 -5.19 -4.32
CA VAL A 45 -5.73 -4.92 -3.51
C VAL A 45 -6.99 -5.27 -4.30
N GLY A 46 -6.99 -5.04 -5.63
CA GLY A 46 -8.16 -5.22 -6.49
C GLY A 46 -9.07 -3.99 -6.52
N MET A 47 -8.59 -2.84 -6.03
CA MET A 47 -9.38 -1.61 -5.94
C MET A 47 -8.51 -0.38 -6.19
N PRO A 48 -8.99 0.64 -6.92
CA PRO A 48 -8.25 1.89 -7.09
C PRO A 48 -8.00 2.62 -5.77
N ARG A 49 -6.87 3.33 -5.69
CA ARG A 49 -6.52 4.17 -4.53
C ARG A 49 -7.63 5.15 -4.17
N SER A 50 -8.24 5.77 -5.17
CA SER A 50 -9.27 6.80 -5.01
C SER A 50 -10.56 6.29 -4.36
N MET A 51 -10.89 5.00 -4.51
CA MET A 51 -12.02 4.40 -3.80
C MET A 51 -11.69 4.19 -2.32
N LEU A 52 -10.48 3.68 -2.03
CA LEU A 52 -10.01 3.46 -0.67
C LEU A 52 -9.91 4.77 0.13
N ASP A 53 -9.67 5.91 -0.52
CA ASP A 53 -9.63 7.23 0.13
C ASP A 53 -10.96 7.66 0.71
N ARG A 54 -12.07 7.17 0.15
CA ARG A 54 -13.42 7.54 0.57
C ARG A 54 -13.93 6.72 1.76
N LEU A 55 -13.19 5.69 2.14
CA LEU A 55 -13.56 4.77 3.23
C LEU A 55 -12.80 5.15 4.50
N ASP A 56 -13.38 4.94 5.67
CA ASP A 56 -12.63 4.97 6.91
C ASP A 56 -11.72 3.72 7.04
N PRO A 57 -10.66 3.75 7.89
CA PRO A 57 -9.74 2.62 8.04
C PRO A 57 -10.40 1.29 8.41
N GLU A 58 -11.42 1.29 9.27
CA GLU A 58 -12.11 0.06 9.69
C GLU A 58 -12.91 -0.53 8.53
N THR A 59 -13.59 0.32 7.77
CA THR A 59 -14.29 -0.09 6.55
C THR A 59 -13.31 -0.61 5.50
N VAL A 60 -12.14 0.01 5.32
CA VAL A 60 -11.09 -0.53 4.43
C VAL A 60 -10.75 -1.96 4.82
N VAL A 61 -10.42 -2.21 6.09
CA VAL A 61 -10.05 -3.55 6.57
C VAL A 61 -11.18 -4.55 6.36
N ARG A 62 -12.43 -4.17 6.66
CA ARG A 62 -13.61 -5.03 6.45
C ARG A 62 -13.86 -5.35 4.97
N THR A 63 -13.60 -4.39 4.07
CA THR A 63 -13.82 -4.55 2.63
C THR A 63 -12.73 -5.39 1.97
N VAL A 64 -11.45 -5.16 2.30
CA VAL A 64 -10.33 -5.83 1.62
C VAL A 64 -9.84 -7.09 2.36
N GLY A 65 -10.16 -7.23 3.64
CA GLY A 65 -9.67 -8.29 4.51
C GLY A 65 -8.27 -8.02 5.08
N GLY A 66 -7.89 -8.74 6.13
CA GLY A 66 -6.64 -8.49 6.87
C GLY A 66 -5.36 -8.63 6.04
N GLU A 67 -5.27 -9.66 5.18
CA GLU A 67 -4.09 -9.90 4.33
C GLU A 67 -3.86 -8.71 3.36
N LYS A 68 -4.93 -8.19 2.74
CA LYS A 68 -4.84 -7.03 1.84
C LYS A 68 -4.72 -5.70 2.58
N ALA A 69 -5.23 -5.60 3.82
CA ALA A 69 -5.05 -4.41 4.65
C ALA A 69 -3.56 -4.13 4.92
N MET A 70 -2.76 -5.18 5.09
CA MET A 70 -1.31 -5.08 5.19
C MET A 70 -0.68 -4.47 3.93
N VAL A 71 -1.14 -4.90 2.75
CA VAL A 71 -0.71 -4.35 1.46
C VAL A 71 -1.09 -2.87 1.35
N VAL A 72 -2.32 -2.52 1.68
CA VAL A 72 -2.79 -1.12 1.66
C VAL A 72 -1.92 -0.24 2.56
N ALA A 73 -1.63 -0.68 3.78
CA ALA A 73 -0.76 0.06 4.69
C ALA A 73 0.67 0.21 4.14
N ALA A 74 1.22 -0.82 3.50
CA ALA A 74 2.54 -0.75 2.88
C ALA A 74 2.59 0.22 1.68
N LEU A 75 1.55 0.23 0.85
CA LEU A 75 1.44 1.17 -0.28
C LEU A 75 1.24 2.62 0.19
N LEU A 76 0.49 2.84 1.28
CA LEU A 76 0.37 4.15 1.91
C LEU A 76 1.69 4.66 2.49
N ASP A 77 2.49 3.79 3.10
CA ASP A 77 3.85 4.15 3.54
C ASP A 77 4.73 4.56 2.36
N ALA A 78 4.67 3.82 1.23
CA ALA A 78 5.44 4.16 0.04
C ALA A 78 5.00 5.52 -0.53
N GLU A 79 3.68 5.73 -0.62
CA GLU A 79 3.10 6.99 -1.06
C GLU A 79 3.50 8.16 -0.16
N ALA A 80 3.58 7.97 1.16
CA ALA A 80 4.01 9.00 2.11
C ALA A 80 5.43 9.55 1.85
N THR A 81 6.26 8.83 1.09
CA THR A 81 7.61 9.27 0.69
C THR A 81 7.62 10.09 -0.60
N MET A 82 6.50 10.15 -1.33
CA MET A 82 6.40 10.88 -2.59
C MET A 82 6.33 12.40 -2.35
N PRO A 83 7.02 13.22 -3.15
CA PRO A 83 6.86 14.67 -3.10
C PRO A 83 5.44 15.11 -3.50
N GLY A 84 4.94 16.17 -2.88
CA GLY A 84 3.63 16.74 -3.20
C GLY A 84 2.43 16.06 -2.53
N VAL A 85 2.64 14.99 -1.75
CA VAL A 85 1.61 14.42 -0.88
C VAL A 85 1.80 14.83 0.58
N ASP A 86 0.70 14.84 1.34
CA ASP A 86 0.77 14.96 2.79
C ASP A 86 1.27 13.63 3.39
N GLY A 87 2.59 13.47 3.45
CA GLY A 87 3.23 12.27 3.97
C GLY A 87 2.83 11.95 5.41
N ARG A 88 2.54 12.95 6.25
CA ARG A 88 2.10 12.71 7.64
C ARG A 88 0.70 12.12 7.66
N ALA A 89 -0.23 12.67 6.87
CA ALA A 89 -1.58 12.12 6.77
C ALA A 89 -1.57 10.69 6.21
N ARG A 90 -0.71 10.41 5.21
CA ARG A 90 -0.59 9.05 4.64
C ARG A 90 0.00 8.05 5.62
N ALA A 91 1.06 8.41 6.35
CA ALA A 91 1.62 7.56 7.39
C ALA A 91 0.63 7.32 8.55
N ALA A 92 -0.08 8.36 8.99
CA ALA A 92 -1.10 8.24 10.03
C ALA A 92 -2.24 7.29 9.58
N ARG A 93 -2.69 7.41 8.33
CA ARG A 93 -3.70 6.52 7.75
C ARG A 93 -3.20 5.08 7.65
N ALA A 94 -1.95 4.86 7.25
CA ALA A 94 -1.35 3.52 7.21
C ALA A 94 -1.34 2.87 8.60
N ASN A 95 -0.97 3.63 9.64
CA ASN A 95 -1.01 3.17 11.02
C ASN A 95 -2.43 2.89 11.51
N ALA A 96 -3.41 3.73 11.17
CA ALA A 96 -4.81 3.47 11.51
C ALA A 96 -5.33 2.16 10.89
N ILE A 97 -4.96 1.86 9.62
CA ILE A 97 -5.32 0.60 8.97
C ILE A 97 -4.64 -0.59 9.67
N ARG A 98 -3.38 -0.46 10.08
CA ARG A 98 -2.68 -1.50 10.84
C ARG A 98 -3.39 -1.80 12.15
N VAL A 99 -3.73 -0.77 12.92
CA VAL A 99 -4.49 -0.92 14.18
C VAL A 99 -5.82 -1.62 13.94
N ALA A 100 -6.60 -1.17 12.96
CA ALA A 100 -7.89 -1.77 12.62
C ALA A 100 -7.78 -3.23 12.16
N ALA A 101 -6.64 -3.61 11.56
CA ALA A 101 -6.36 -4.98 11.12
C ALA A 101 -5.68 -5.85 12.19
N GLY A 102 -5.37 -5.31 13.38
CA GLY A 102 -4.61 -6.03 14.41
C GLY A 102 -3.15 -6.29 14.04
N LEU A 103 -2.57 -5.45 13.18
CA LEU A 103 -1.19 -5.52 12.70
C LEU A 103 -0.26 -4.60 13.53
N PRO A 104 1.03 -4.93 13.64
CA PRO A 104 2.00 -4.08 14.32
C PRO A 104 2.16 -2.73 13.60
N THR A 105 2.20 -1.64 14.37
CA THR A 105 2.46 -0.28 13.89
C THR A 105 3.96 0.00 13.80
N LYS A 106 4.35 0.89 12.87
CA LYS A 106 5.70 1.44 12.82
C LYS A 106 5.84 2.65 13.72
#